data_AF-A0A645JDW4-F1
#
_entry.id   AF-A0A645JDW4-F1
#
_cell.length_a   1.000
_cell.length_b   1.000
_cell.length_c   1.000
_cell.angle_alpha   90.00
_cell.angle_beta   90.00
_cell.angle_gamma   90.00
#
_symmetry.space_group_name_H-M   'P 1'
#
loop_
_entity.id
_entity.type
_entity.pdbx_description
1 polymer ?
#
loop_
_entity_poly.entity_id
_entity_poly.type
_entity_poly.pdbx_seq_one_letter_code
_entity_poly.pdbx_strand_id
1 'polypeptide(L)'
;MHPMGALVVGLVAGALFVVMFTLTQNRWKIDDVLGVWPLHGLCGAWGGIAAGIFGSKALGGAGGVAFMPQLLMTLLAIAIALAGGFAVYGLLKKVFGLRLDQEEEYEGADLSIHKITATPEREASW
;
A
#
# COMPACT_ATOMS: atom_id res chain seq x y z
N MET A 1 -20.25 2.35 -12.04
CA MET A 1 -20.07 3.79 -11.75
C MET A 1 -20.24 4.57 -13.04
N HIS A 2 -20.85 5.75 -13.00
CA HIS A 2 -20.89 6.67 -14.15
C HIS A 2 -19.48 7.22 -14.46
N PRO A 3 -19.11 7.52 -15.72
CA PRO A 3 -17.77 8.04 -16.06
C PRO A 3 -17.35 9.27 -15.26
N MET A 4 -18.26 10.21 -15.00
CA MET A 4 -17.97 11.38 -14.16
C MET A 4 -17.65 11.00 -12.71
N GLY A 5 -18.31 9.98 -12.16
CA GLY A 5 -17.99 9.44 -10.84
C GLY A 5 -16.59 8.81 -10.84
N ALA A 6 -16.26 8.03 -11.87
CA ALA A 6 -14.93 7.45 -12.03
C ALA A 6 -13.82 8.52 -12.09
N LEU A 7 -14.06 9.64 -12.79
CA LEU A 7 -13.15 10.77 -12.84
C LEU A 7 -12.92 11.38 -11.44
N VAL A 8 -13.99 11.60 -10.67
CA VAL A 8 -13.88 12.12 -9.29
C VAL A 8 -13.09 11.17 -8.41
N VAL A 9 -13.36 9.86 -8.50
CA VAL A 9 -12.62 8.85 -7.73
C VAL A 9 -11.13 8.88 -8.05
N GLY A 10 -10.77 8.94 -9.33
CA GLY A 10 -9.37 9.01 -9.78
C GLY A 10 -8.66 10.30 -9.35
N LEU A 11 -9.32 11.46 -9.48
CA LEU A 11 -8.75 12.74 -9.05
C LEU A 11 -8.48 12.77 -7.54
N VAL A 12 -9.43 12.31 -6.74
CA VAL A 12 -9.27 12.23 -5.29
C VAL A 12 -8.18 11.24 -4.91
N ALA A 13 -8.14 10.05 -5.54
CA ALA A 13 -7.08 9.06 -5.31
C ALA A 13 -5.69 9.61 -5.65
N GLY A 14 -5.53 10.28 -6.79
CA GLY A 14 -4.26 10.89 -7.19
C GLY A 14 -3.80 11.97 -6.21
N ALA A 15 -4.71 12.86 -5.78
CA ALA A 15 -4.40 13.88 -4.79
C ALA A 15 -4.04 13.26 -3.42
N LEU A 16 -4.81 12.27 -2.97
CA LEU A 16 -4.54 11.54 -1.72
C LEU A 16 -3.15 10.90 -1.76
N PHE A 17 -2.81 10.18 -2.83
CA PHE A 17 -1.51 9.52 -2.96
C PHE A 17 -0.36 10.53 -2.87
N VAL A 18 -0.38 11.60 -3.68
CA VAL A 18 0.71 12.58 -3.72
C VAL A 18 0.93 13.24 -2.37
N VAL A 19 -0.16 13.71 -1.73
CA VAL A 19 -0.10 14.37 -0.43
C VAL A 19 0.40 13.40 0.63
N MET A 20 -0.18 12.20 0.69
CA MET A 20 0.10 11.26 1.78
C MET A 20 1.45 10.58 1.62
N PHE A 21 1.88 10.24 0.41
CA PHE A 21 3.24 9.74 0.17
C PHE A 21 4.28 10.77 0.63
N THR A 22 4.10 12.05 0.24
CA THR A 22 5.01 13.13 0.64
C THR A 22 5.03 13.32 2.15
N LEU A 23 3.87 13.30 2.81
CA LEU A 23 3.79 13.43 4.27
C LEU A 23 4.46 12.26 5.00
N THR A 24 4.18 11.03 4.56
CA THR A 24 4.74 9.80 5.13
C THR A 24 6.27 9.79 5.05
N GLN A 25 6.81 10.10 3.89
CA GLN A 25 8.25 10.10 3.64
C GLN A 25 8.95 11.29 4.31
N ASN A 26 8.47 12.50 4.06
CA ASN A 26 9.24 13.71 4.40
C ASN A 26 9.01 14.16 5.84
N ARG A 27 7.80 13.98 6.38
CA ARG A 27 7.42 14.49 7.70
C ARG A 27 7.37 13.39 8.75
N TRP A 28 6.76 12.25 8.45
CA TRP A 28 6.63 11.15 9.41
C TRP A 28 7.83 10.22 9.45
N LYS A 29 8.71 10.29 8.45
CA LYS A 29 9.93 9.48 8.35
C LYS A 29 9.61 7.97 8.45
N ILE A 30 8.49 7.58 7.85
CA ILE A 30 8.10 6.17 7.72
C ILE A 30 8.71 5.66 6.42
N ASP A 31 9.55 4.64 6.53
CA ASP A 31 10.28 4.00 5.43
C ASP A 31 9.38 3.05 4.60
N ASP A 32 8.38 3.63 3.93
CA ASP A 32 7.55 2.93 2.93
C ASP A 32 8.12 3.18 1.53
N VAL A 33 9.20 2.44 1.21
CA VAL A 33 10.07 2.65 0.03
C VAL A 33 9.31 2.84 -1.28
N LEU A 34 8.22 2.09 -1.47
CA LEU A 34 7.41 2.10 -2.70
C LEU A 34 6.08 2.86 -2.56
N GLY A 35 5.81 3.47 -1.41
CA GLY A 35 4.55 4.15 -1.14
C GLY A 35 3.35 3.20 -1.17
N VAL A 36 3.52 1.96 -0.72
CA VAL A 36 2.49 0.91 -0.76
C VAL A 36 1.30 1.29 0.12
N TRP A 37 1.54 1.85 1.31
CA TRP A 37 0.48 2.23 2.23
C TRP A 37 -0.36 3.42 1.71
N PRO A 38 0.22 4.56 1.28
CA PRO A 38 -0.55 5.66 0.68
C PRO A 38 -1.28 5.25 -0.60
N LEU A 39 -0.66 4.42 -1.45
CA LEU A 39 -1.25 4.03 -2.72
C LEU A 39 -2.34 2.96 -2.51
N HIS A 40 -1.98 1.78 -2.04
CA HIS A 40 -2.90 0.66 -1.97
C HIS A 40 -3.80 0.71 -0.74
N GLY A 41 -3.25 1.09 0.42
CA GLY A 41 -4.02 1.19 1.66
C GLY A 41 -5.03 2.32 1.61
N LEU A 42 -4.57 3.55 1.44
CA LEU A 42 -5.44 4.72 1.52
C LEU A 42 -6.29 4.92 0.25
N CYS A 43 -5.70 4.87 -0.95
CA CYS A 43 -6.50 5.02 -2.17
C CYS A 43 -7.43 3.82 -2.39
N GLY A 44 -7.03 2.61 -1.94
CA GLY A 44 -7.91 1.45 -1.91
C GLY A 44 -9.11 1.63 -0.98
N ALA A 45 -8.89 2.13 0.23
CA ALA A 45 -9.96 2.47 1.16
C ALA A 45 -10.91 3.54 0.60
N TRP A 46 -10.36 4.59 -0.03
CA TRP A 46 -11.17 5.57 -0.76
C TRP A 46 -11.98 4.91 -1.88
N GLY A 47 -11.38 4.03 -2.68
CA GLY A 47 -12.07 3.31 -3.76
C GLY A 47 -13.24 2.47 -3.25
N GLY A 48 -13.07 1.74 -2.14
CA GLY A 48 -14.15 0.96 -1.51
C GLY A 48 -15.32 1.83 -1.06
N ILE A 49 -15.03 2.92 -0.34
CA ILE A 49 -16.06 3.89 0.11
C ILE A 49 -16.74 4.55 -1.10
N ALA A 50 -15.96 4.97 -2.09
CA ALA A 50 -16.46 5.65 -3.28
C ALA A 50 -17.31 4.74 -4.16
N ALA A 51 -17.06 3.43 -4.19
CA ALA A 51 -17.93 2.46 -4.85
C ALA A 51 -19.34 2.46 -4.22
N GLY A 52 -19.43 2.63 -2.89
CA GLY A 52 -20.69 2.80 -2.17
C GLY A 52 -21.44 4.10 -2.51
N ILE A 53 -20.70 5.15 -2.83
CA ILE A 53 -21.25 6.47 -3.21
C ILE A 53 -21.66 6.46 -4.69
N PHE A 54 -20.70 6.34 -5.61
CA PHE A 54 -20.89 6.44 -7.06
C PHE A 54 -21.45 5.15 -7.71
N GLY A 55 -21.67 4.10 -6.91
CA GLY A 55 -22.48 2.94 -7.29
C GLY A 55 -23.99 3.21 -7.27
N SER A 56 -24.43 4.26 -6.56
CA SER A 56 -25.84 4.63 -6.44
C SER A 56 -26.46 5.01 -7.79
N LYS A 57 -27.69 4.52 -8.05
CA LYS A 57 -28.47 4.90 -9.24
C LYS A 57 -28.73 6.40 -9.31
N ALA A 58 -28.85 7.09 -8.17
CA ALA A 58 -29.06 8.53 -8.10
C ALA A 58 -27.87 9.33 -8.67
N LEU A 59 -26.66 8.74 -8.70
CA LEU A 59 -25.45 9.33 -9.25
C LEU A 59 -25.06 8.71 -10.60
N GLY A 60 -26.00 8.06 -11.29
CA GLY A 60 -25.75 7.38 -12.58
C GLY A 60 -24.99 6.05 -12.46
N GLY A 61 -24.91 5.50 -11.25
CA GLY A 61 -24.36 4.17 -11.01
C GLY A 61 -25.33 3.05 -11.44
N ALA A 62 -24.81 1.83 -11.58
CA ALA A 62 -25.61 0.66 -11.98
C ALA A 62 -26.59 0.18 -10.88
N GLY A 63 -26.42 0.64 -9.63
CA GLY A 63 -27.08 0.07 -8.46
C GLY A 63 -26.46 -1.26 -8.04
N GLY A 64 -27.10 -1.96 -7.10
CA GLY A 64 -26.60 -3.22 -6.54
C GLY A 64 -25.45 -3.06 -5.53
N VAL A 65 -24.99 -1.83 -5.30
CA VAL A 65 -23.99 -1.49 -4.29
C VAL A 65 -24.58 -0.47 -3.34
N ALA A 66 -24.45 -0.71 -2.04
CA ALA A 66 -24.95 0.16 -0.99
C ALA A 66 -23.81 0.78 -0.19
N PHE A 67 -23.98 2.03 0.23
CA PHE A 67 -22.97 2.80 0.95
C PHE A 67 -22.58 2.17 2.28
N MET A 68 -23.55 1.86 3.14
CA MET A 68 -23.27 1.33 4.48
C MET A 68 -22.50 0.00 4.45
N PRO A 69 -22.87 -1.00 3.63
CA PRO A 69 -22.06 -2.20 3.47
C PRO A 69 -20.64 -1.91 2.97
N GLN A 70 -20.45 -1.04 1.97
CA GLN A 70 -19.11 -0.72 1.46
C GLN A 70 -18.24 -0.04 2.53
N LEU A 71 -18.81 0.88 3.31
CA LEU A 71 -18.11 1.53 4.42
C LEU A 71 -17.69 0.51 5.49
N LEU A 72 -18.62 -0.31 5.96
CA LEU A 72 -18.36 -1.31 7.01
C LEU A 72 -17.34 -2.35 6.55
N MET A 73 -17.46 -2.85 5.32
CA MET A 73 -16.54 -3.85 4.77
C MET A 73 -15.15 -3.27 4.52
N THR A 74 -15.05 -2.00 4.10
CA THR A 74 -13.75 -1.32 3.96
C THR A 74 -13.06 -1.21 5.32
N LEU A 75 -13.78 -0.77 6.35
CA LEU A 75 -13.24 -0.67 7.71
C LEU A 75 -12.86 -2.04 8.28
N LEU A 76 -13.69 -3.07 8.05
CA LEU A 76 -13.39 -4.43 8.46
C LEU A 76 -12.14 -4.98 7.74
N ALA A 77 -12.01 -4.72 6.43
CA ALA A 77 -10.83 -5.12 5.66
C ALA A 77 -9.56 -4.45 6.19
N ILE A 78 -9.61 -3.16 6.51
CA ILE A 78 -8.50 -2.44 7.16
C ILE A 78 -8.15 -3.08 8.51
N ALA A 79 -9.16 -3.35 9.34
CA ALA A 79 -8.95 -3.95 10.66
C ALA A 79 -8.30 -5.34 10.56
N ILE A 80 -8.79 -6.20 9.65
CA ILE A 80 -8.22 -7.52 9.41
C ILE A 80 -6.80 -7.41 8.87
N ALA A 81 -6.54 -6.51 7.92
CA ALA A 81 -5.21 -6.32 7.35
C ALA A 81 -4.19 -5.85 8.40
N LEU A 82 -4.57 -4.89 9.25
CA LEU A 82 -3.71 -4.39 10.32
C LEU A 82 -3.48 -5.45 11.41
N ALA A 83 -4.55 -6.10 11.88
CA ALA A 83 -4.44 -7.13 12.92
C ALA A 83 -3.64 -8.34 12.42
N GLY A 84 -3.96 -8.83 11.23
CA GLY A 84 -3.28 -9.96 10.59
C GLY A 84 -1.82 -9.64 10.27
N GLY A 85 -1.55 -8.48 9.66
CA GLY A 85 -0.19 -8.03 9.38
C GLY A 85 0.64 -7.90 10.65
N PHE A 86 0.12 -7.25 11.69
CA PHE A 86 0.82 -7.10 12.95
C PHE A 86 1.06 -8.44 13.65
N ALA A 87 0.09 -9.35 13.62
CA ALA A 87 0.25 -10.68 14.19
C ALA A 87 1.33 -11.50 13.46
N VAL A 88 1.24 -11.57 12.12
CA VAL A 88 2.17 -12.37 11.30
C VAL A 88 3.58 -11.79 11.35
N TYR A 89 3.76 -10.52 10.99
CA TYR A 89 5.09 -9.90 10.99
C TYR A 89 5.64 -9.72 12.40
N GLY A 90 4.78 -9.47 13.40
CA GLY A 90 5.19 -9.43 14.80
C GLY A 90 5.71 -10.77 15.31
N LEU A 91 5.09 -11.89 14.90
CA LEU A 91 5.57 -13.23 15.22
C LEU A 91 6.88 -13.55 14.49
N LEU A 92 6.95 -13.29 13.18
CA LEU A 92 8.17 -13.52 12.39
C LEU A 92 9.35 -12.73 12.96
N LYS A 93 9.14 -11.45 13.32
CA LYS A 93 10.16 -10.62 13.95
C LYS A 93 10.71 -11.22 15.24
N LYS A 94 9.86 -11.86 16.05
CA LYS A 94 10.27 -12.47 17.33
C LYS A 94 11.02 -13.79 17.14
N VAL A 95 10.67 -14.57 16.11
CA VAL A 95 11.22 -15.92 15.90
C VAL A 95 12.47 -15.90 15.01
N PHE A 96 12.45 -15.12 13.94
CA PHE A 96 13.50 -15.14 12.89
C PHE A 96 14.23 -13.81 12.71
N GLY A 97 13.62 -12.70 13.13
CA GLY A 97 14.02 -11.38 12.64
C GLY A 97 13.43 -11.08 11.25
N LEU A 98 13.39 -9.81 10.86
CA LEU A 98 12.80 -9.37 9.57
C LEU A 98 13.67 -8.42 8.77
N ARG A 99 14.68 -7.80 9.40
CA ARG A 99 15.54 -6.79 8.77
C ARG A 99 16.98 -7.28 8.88
N LEU A 100 17.76 -6.99 7.85
CA LEU A 100 19.21 -7.18 7.85
C LEU A 100 19.84 -6.35 8.98
N ASP A 101 21.01 -6.78 9.43
CA ASP A 101 21.82 -5.93 10.30
C ASP A 101 22.41 -4.73 9.53
N GLN A 102 23.07 -3.84 10.27
CA GLN A 102 23.55 -2.56 9.70
C GLN A 102 24.67 -2.75 8.65
N GLU A 103 25.49 -3.79 8.79
CA GLU A 103 26.58 -4.09 7.87
C GLU A 103 26.04 -4.79 6.62
N GLU A 104 25.15 -5.76 6.81
CA GLU A 104 24.44 -6.46 5.73
C GLU A 104 23.56 -5.50 4.89
N GLU A 105 22.90 -4.53 5.54
CA GLU A 105 22.12 -3.48 4.86
C GLU A 105 23.03 -2.49 4.11
N TYR A 106 24.24 -2.23 4.62
CA TYR A 106 25.24 -1.38 3.95
C TYR A 106 25.85 -2.06 2.72
N GLU A 107 26.16 -3.35 2.80
CA GLU A 107 26.66 -4.14 1.65
C GLU A 107 25.56 -4.37 0.59
N GLY A 108 24.30 -4.47 1.03
CA GLY A 108 23.14 -4.70 0.18
C GLY A 108 22.78 -6.19 0.07
N ALA A 109 21.48 -6.48 -0.07
CA ALA A 109 20.93 -7.84 -0.01
C ALA A 109 21.52 -8.80 -1.07
N ASP A 110 21.89 -8.29 -2.24
CA ASP A 110 22.50 -9.09 -3.31
C ASP A 110 23.82 -9.72 -2.86
N LEU A 111 24.64 -8.96 -2.13
CA LEU A 111 25.93 -9.44 -1.59
C LEU A 111 25.77 -10.13 -0.24
N SER A 112 24.97 -9.58 0.67
CA SER A 112 24.84 -10.11 2.04
C SER A 112 24.06 -11.44 2.08
N ILE A 113 22.97 -11.54 1.32
CA ILE A 113 22.10 -12.73 1.29
C ILE A 113 22.44 -13.63 0.10
N HIS A 114 22.44 -13.07 -1.11
CA HIS A 114 22.44 -13.87 -2.35
C HIS A 114 23.85 -14.21 -2.86
N LYS A 115 24.88 -13.52 -2.37
CA LYS A 115 26.29 -13.70 -2.77
C LYS A 115 26.51 -13.52 -4.28
N ILE A 116 25.77 -12.57 -4.88
CA ILE A 116 25.84 -12.19 -6.29
C ILE A 116 25.98 -10.68 -6.44
N THR A 117 26.41 -10.20 -7.61
CA THR A 117 26.37 -8.76 -7.91
C THR A 117 25.07 -8.38 -8.62
N ALA A 118 24.62 -7.14 -8.43
CA ALA A 118 23.43 -6.60 -9.11
C ALA A 118 23.68 -6.31 -10.61
N THR A 119 24.95 -6.10 -10.99
CA THR A 119 25.35 -5.62 -12.31
C THR A 119 26.41 -6.56 -12.91
N PRO A 120 26.05 -7.36 -13.94
CA PRO A 120 26.94 -8.35 -14.53
C PRO A 120 28.26 -7.77 -15.06
N GLU A 121 28.28 -6.51 -15.50
CA GLU A 121 29.51 -5.89 -16.03
C GLU A 121 30.56 -5.62 -14.95
N ARG A 122 30.15 -5.65 -13.67
CA ARG A 122 31.05 -5.52 -12.51
C ARG A 122 31.42 -6.87 -11.91
N GLU A 123 30.90 -7.98 -12.44
CA GLU A 123 31.42 -9.29 -12.09
C GLU A 123 32.81 -9.43 -12.69
N ALA A 124 33.76 -9.68 -11.80
CA ALA A 124 35.12 -9.80 -12.21
C ALA A 124 35.26 -11.11 -13.00
N SER A 125 35.57 -10.99 -14.29
CA SER A 125 35.50 -12.08 -15.28
C SER A 125 36.71 -13.03 -15.22
N TRP A 126 37.23 -13.32 -14.02
CA TRP A 126 38.45 -14.09 -13.83
C TRP A 126 38.19 -15.45 -13.19
#